data_AF-Q2JVR4-F1
#
_entry.id   AF-Q2JVR4-F1
#
_cell.length_a   1.000
_cell.length_b   1.000
_cell.length_c   1.000
_cell.angle_alpha   90.00
_cell.angle_beta   90.00
_cell.angle_gamma   90.00
#
_symmetry.space_group_name_H-M   'P 1'
#
loop_
_entity.id
_entity.type
_entity.pdbx_description
1 polymer ?
#
loop_
_entity_poly.entity_id
_entity_poly.type
_entity_poly.pdbx_seq_one_letter_code
_entity_poly.pdbx_strand_id
1 'polypeptide(L)'
;MTLVSITSAAEAQEWRELRQWAEEHYRSRTFPKDVRIPTRPGLVYIPQEGVVRLVSQTPERREVFVGFITPGVPFELSNPERFELKACTHVDRTTVMWFYWQDLEQWPYLHQKIQESFRQQLQRKLLWLGNLGQRRAIDRLKGFLTLLIDEYGQPCEQGMYLPWPLTHAQIGDAIGATRVTVTRLLGSLRSKGFVQVLDQNLICIPNGVKLQPTPKKAASA
;
A
#
# COMPACT_ATOMS: atom_id res chain seq x y z
N MET A 1 8.02 -6.49 8.83
CA MET A 1 8.37 -5.32 9.66
C MET A 1 7.08 -4.55 9.89
N THR A 2 6.35 -5.00 10.91
CA THR A 2 4.97 -4.61 11.23
C THR A 2 4.85 -3.09 11.28
N LEU A 3 3.80 -2.54 10.64
CA LEU A 3 3.37 -1.15 10.86
C LEU A 3 3.42 -0.87 12.37
N VAL A 4 3.97 0.29 12.75
CA VAL A 4 4.03 0.76 14.14
C VAL A 4 2.63 0.59 14.74
N SER A 5 2.47 -0.50 15.52
CA SER A 5 1.30 -0.71 16.35
C SER A 5 1.52 0.15 17.58
N ILE A 6 0.91 1.32 17.48
CA ILE A 6 0.66 2.36 18.45
C ILE A 6 0.35 1.77 19.84
N THR A 7 1.36 1.67 20.69
CA THR A 7 1.23 1.27 22.11
C THR A 7 1.47 2.43 23.07
N SER A 8 1.25 3.67 22.62
CA SER A 8 1.20 4.82 23.52
C SER A 8 -0.21 5.39 23.60
N ALA A 9 -0.68 5.68 24.82
CA ALA A 9 -1.97 6.31 25.05
C ALA A 9 -2.04 7.74 24.47
N ALA A 10 -0.89 8.44 24.41
CA ALA A 10 -0.77 9.78 23.82
C ALA A 10 -1.13 9.76 22.33
N GLU A 11 -0.67 8.76 21.58
CA GLU A 11 -1.00 8.60 20.18
C GLU A 11 -2.50 8.35 19.97
N ALA A 12 -3.13 7.54 20.84
CA ALA A 12 -4.56 7.31 20.78
C ALA A 12 -5.40 8.53 21.16
N GLN A 13 -4.86 9.43 21.99
CA GLN A 13 -5.52 10.69 22.37
C GLN A 13 -5.40 11.72 21.26
N GLU A 14 -4.18 12.07 20.83
CA GLU A 14 -3.98 13.04 19.75
C GLU A 14 -4.67 12.57 18.46
N TRP A 15 -4.68 11.27 18.16
CA TRP A 15 -5.41 10.74 17.00
C TRP A 15 -6.93 10.90 17.11
N ARG A 16 -7.50 10.88 18.32
CA ARG A 16 -8.93 11.18 18.50
C ARG A 16 -9.20 12.67 18.31
N GLU A 17 -8.36 13.53 18.88
CA GLU A 17 -8.46 14.98 18.74
C GLU A 17 -8.32 15.44 17.29
N LEU A 18 -7.32 14.91 16.57
CA LEU A 18 -7.12 15.21 15.14
C LEU A 18 -8.35 14.82 14.32
N ARG A 19 -8.94 13.66 14.60
CA ARG A 19 -10.15 13.18 13.89
C ARG A 19 -11.34 14.10 14.15
N GLN A 20 -11.57 14.45 15.41
CA GLN A 20 -12.64 15.37 15.79
C GLN A 20 -12.43 16.74 15.14
N TRP A 21 -11.22 17.29 15.21
CA TRP A 21 -10.90 18.56 14.56
C TRP A 21 -11.15 18.50 13.06
N ALA A 22 -10.77 17.40 12.39
CA ALA A 22 -10.98 17.24 10.96
C ALA A 22 -12.47 17.21 10.60
N GLU A 23 -13.31 16.58 11.41
CA GLU A 23 -14.76 16.56 11.22
C GLU A 23 -15.36 17.96 11.42
N GLU A 24 -15.00 18.64 12.51
CA GLU A 24 -15.48 20.00 12.84
C GLU A 24 -15.09 21.04 11.78
N HIS A 25 -13.95 20.88 11.12
CA HIS A 25 -13.44 21.80 10.10
C HIS A 25 -13.75 21.36 8.67
N TYR A 26 -14.62 20.35 8.46
CA TYR A 26 -14.98 19.80 7.14
C TYR A 26 -13.75 19.33 6.33
N ARG A 27 -12.76 18.80 7.03
CA ARG A 27 -11.50 18.23 6.50
C ARG A 27 -11.51 16.71 6.43
N SER A 28 -12.68 16.09 6.51
CA SER A 28 -12.89 14.66 6.31
C SER A 28 -13.98 14.40 5.28
N ARG A 29 -13.82 13.37 4.45
CA ARG A 29 -14.80 12.96 3.45
C ARG A 29 -14.76 11.48 3.16
N THR A 30 -15.94 10.86 3.05
CA THR A 30 -16.12 9.49 2.59
C THR A 30 -16.35 9.45 1.08
N PHE A 31 -15.72 8.47 0.43
CA PHE A 31 -15.78 8.24 -1.01
C PHE A 31 -16.23 6.79 -1.29
N PRO A 32 -17.04 6.54 -2.33
CA PRO A 32 -17.35 5.19 -2.80
C PRO A 32 -16.15 4.61 -3.55
N LYS A 33 -16.20 3.32 -3.91
CA LYS A 33 -15.12 2.65 -4.63
C LYS A 33 -14.79 3.29 -5.98
N ASP A 34 -13.51 3.24 -6.37
CA ASP A 34 -12.97 3.69 -7.65
C ASP A 34 -13.16 5.19 -7.96
N VAL A 35 -13.31 6.02 -6.92
CA VAL A 35 -13.40 7.47 -7.04
C VAL A 35 -12.05 8.13 -6.80
N ARG A 36 -11.71 9.10 -7.64
CA ARG A 36 -10.53 9.94 -7.47
C ARG A 36 -10.68 10.83 -6.23
N ILE A 37 -9.70 10.78 -5.35
CA ILE A 37 -9.57 11.70 -4.22
C ILE A 37 -8.93 12.99 -4.76
N PRO A 38 -9.59 14.16 -4.58
CA PRO A 38 -8.99 15.43 -4.97
C PRO A 38 -7.77 15.72 -4.10
N THR A 39 -6.57 15.71 -4.69
CA THR A 39 -5.32 15.99 -4.00
C THR A 39 -4.74 17.33 -4.43
N ARG A 40 -4.11 18.04 -3.48
CA ARG A 40 -3.39 19.29 -3.69
C ARG A 40 -2.00 19.19 -3.06
N PRO A 41 -0.95 19.72 -3.72
CA PRO A 41 0.39 19.78 -3.14
C PRO A 41 0.41 20.53 -1.80
N GLY A 42 1.27 20.10 -0.87
CA GLY A 42 1.41 20.71 0.45
C GLY A 42 0.36 20.30 1.48
N LEU A 43 -0.60 19.45 1.11
CA LEU A 43 -1.53 18.80 2.04
C LEU A 43 -1.12 17.36 2.30
N VAL A 44 -1.22 16.96 3.56
CA VAL A 44 -1.10 15.57 3.99
C VAL A 44 -2.49 14.96 4.06
N TYR A 45 -2.66 13.76 3.51
CA TYR A 45 -3.90 13.00 3.53
C TYR A 45 -3.71 11.76 4.39
N ILE A 46 -4.70 11.40 5.20
CA ILE A 46 -4.66 10.20 6.03
C ILE A 46 -5.99 9.46 5.92
N PRO A 47 -6.03 8.24 5.36
CA PRO A 47 -7.23 7.41 5.37
C PRO A 47 -7.58 7.02 6.82
N GLN A 48 -8.85 7.10 7.19
CA GLN A 48 -9.39 6.63 8.47
C GLN A 48 -9.97 5.21 8.35
N GLU A 49 -10.56 4.91 7.20
CA GLU A 49 -11.16 3.62 6.85
C GLU A 49 -11.02 3.40 5.34
N GLY A 50 -11.16 2.15 4.91
CA GLY A 50 -11.00 1.75 3.52
C GLY A 50 -9.54 1.71 3.06
N VAL A 51 -9.33 1.78 1.75
CA VAL A 51 -8.00 1.63 1.12
C VAL A 51 -7.93 2.56 -0.06
N VAL A 52 -6.82 3.29 -0.18
CA VAL A 52 -6.52 4.15 -1.31
C VAL A 52 -5.51 3.44 -2.21
N ARG A 53 -5.74 3.43 -3.51
CA ARG A 53 -4.75 3.03 -4.53
C ARG A 53 -4.10 4.27 -5.14
N LEU A 54 -2.77 4.24 -5.24
CA LEU A 54 -2.00 5.22 -5.97
C LEU A 54 -1.81 4.73 -7.41
N VAL A 55 -2.07 5.62 -8.37
CA VAL A 55 -1.86 5.37 -9.79
C VAL A 55 -1.00 6.47 -10.39
N SER A 56 -0.11 6.07 -11.28
CA SER A 56 0.66 6.97 -12.13
C SER A 56 0.03 7.03 -13.51
N GLN A 57 0.05 8.19 -14.15
CA GLN A 57 -0.31 8.32 -15.55
C GLN A 57 0.94 8.33 -16.43
N THR A 58 0.98 7.44 -17.43
CA THR A 58 2.05 7.44 -18.44
C THR A 58 1.84 8.56 -19.46
N PRO A 59 2.87 8.93 -20.26
CA PRO A 59 2.72 9.89 -21.35
C PRO A 59 1.59 9.52 -22.35
N GLU A 60 1.33 8.23 -22.53
CA GLU A 60 0.25 7.69 -23.37
C GLU A 60 -1.13 7.72 -22.67
N ARG A 61 -1.25 8.43 -21.55
CA ARG A 61 -2.46 8.57 -20.71
C ARG A 61 -2.97 7.26 -20.12
N ARG A 62 -2.14 6.21 -20.08
CA ARG A 62 -2.48 4.97 -19.40
C ARG A 62 -2.27 5.12 -17.90
N GLU A 63 -3.22 4.64 -17.11
CA GLU A 63 -3.06 4.51 -15.66
C GLU A 63 -2.31 3.23 -15.33
N VAL A 64 -1.30 3.36 -14.47
CA VAL A 64 -0.45 2.27 -13.99
C VAL A 64 -0.52 2.27 -12.47
N PHE A 65 -0.91 1.13 -11.90
CA PHE A 65 -0.94 0.95 -10.45
C PHE A 65 0.46 1.07 -9.84
N VAL A 66 0.57 1.84 -8.75
CA VAL A 66 1.84 2.09 -8.04
C VAL A 66 1.86 1.42 -6.68
N GLY A 67 0.76 1.46 -5.92
CA GLY A 67 0.71 0.93 -4.56
C GLY A 67 -0.60 1.25 -3.84
N PHE A 68 -0.70 0.79 -2.60
CA PHE A 68 -1.82 1.08 -1.71
C PHE A 68 -1.40 1.99 -0.56
N ILE A 69 -2.37 2.68 0.01
CA ILE A 69 -2.29 3.40 1.28
C ILE A 69 -3.48 2.95 2.13
N THR A 70 -3.18 2.54 3.36
CA THR A 70 -4.14 1.97 4.30
C THR A 70 -4.49 2.95 5.42
N PRO A 71 -5.49 2.63 6.26
CA PRO A 71 -5.86 3.49 7.37
C PRO A 71 -4.68 3.81 8.29
N GLY A 72 -4.58 5.07 8.69
CA GLY A 72 -3.51 5.60 9.53
C GLY A 72 -2.19 5.88 8.81
N VAL A 73 -2.03 5.48 7.54
CA VAL A 73 -0.81 5.75 6.77
C VAL A 73 -0.98 7.08 6.02
N PRO A 74 -0.16 8.10 6.31
CA PRO A 74 -0.22 9.38 5.62
C PRO A 74 0.30 9.25 4.19
N PHE A 75 -0.25 10.05 3.29
CA PHE A 75 0.30 10.22 1.94
C PHE A 75 0.20 11.68 1.50
N GLU A 76 1.11 12.07 0.62
CA GLU A 76 1.13 13.37 -0.03
C GLU A 76 1.42 13.14 -1.52
N LEU A 77 0.74 13.89 -2.38
CA LEU A 77 0.96 13.85 -3.82
C LEU A 77 1.40 15.21 -4.31
N SER A 78 2.63 15.24 -4.83
CA SER A 78 3.19 16.35 -5.58
C SER A 78 3.30 15.90 -7.04
N ASN A 79 2.59 16.59 -7.94
CA ASN A 79 2.60 16.28 -9.36
C ASN A 79 3.54 17.24 -10.09
N PRO A 80 4.78 16.83 -10.41
CA PRO A 80 5.64 17.61 -11.28
C PRO A 80 5.04 17.68 -12.70
N GLU A 81 5.47 18.65 -13.51
CA GLU A 81 4.86 18.94 -14.82
C GLU A 81 4.74 17.74 -15.77
N ARG A 82 5.64 16.75 -15.65
CA ARG A 82 5.75 15.62 -16.59
C ARG A 82 5.20 14.29 -16.06
N PHE A 83 4.81 14.23 -14.79
CA PHE A 83 4.33 12.99 -14.18
C PHE A 83 3.12 13.29 -13.29
N GLU A 84 2.00 12.63 -13.59
CA GLU A 84 0.79 12.76 -12.77
C GLU A 84 0.64 11.51 -11.88
N LEU A 85 0.65 11.72 -10.57
CA LEU A 85 0.18 10.74 -9.60
C LEU A 85 -1.26 11.09 -9.18
N LYS A 86 -2.08 10.07 -8.99
CA LYS A 86 -3.45 10.20 -8.51
C LYS A 86 -3.70 9.21 -7.39
N ALA A 87 -4.54 9.63 -6.44
CA ALA A 87 -5.10 8.77 -5.42
C ALA A 87 -6.55 8.44 -5.80
N CYS A 88 -6.90 7.16 -5.80
CA CYS A 88 -8.26 6.69 -6.00
C CYS A 88 -8.65 5.74 -4.87
N THR A 89 -9.91 5.68 -4.49
CA THR A 89 -10.39 4.65 -3.56
C THR A 89 -10.36 3.28 -4.20
N HIS A 90 -10.01 2.25 -3.43
CA HIS A 90 -9.91 0.86 -3.90
C HIS A 90 -11.08 -0.01 -3.40
N VAL A 91 -11.67 0.35 -2.28
CA VAL A 91 -12.84 -0.31 -1.67
C VAL A 91 -13.93 0.71 -1.37
N ASP A 92 -15.14 0.23 -1.14
CA ASP A 92 -16.25 1.09 -0.74
C ASP A 92 -16.03 1.69 0.65
N ARG A 93 -16.66 2.84 0.90
CA ARG A 93 -16.58 3.58 2.17
C ARG A 93 -15.14 3.85 2.61
N THR A 94 -14.39 4.52 1.74
CA THR A 94 -13.04 5.00 2.10
C THR A 94 -13.16 6.44 2.59
N THR A 95 -12.87 6.68 3.87
CA THR A 95 -12.90 8.01 4.48
C THR A 95 -11.49 8.53 4.64
N VAL A 96 -11.25 9.76 4.17
CA VAL A 96 -9.92 10.38 4.14
C VAL A 96 -9.99 11.76 4.76
N MET A 97 -9.05 12.04 5.65
CA MET A 97 -8.83 13.38 6.22
C MET A 97 -7.67 14.08 5.52
N TRP A 98 -7.66 15.41 5.52
CA TRP A 98 -6.56 16.19 4.97
C TRP A 98 -6.20 17.45 5.77
N PHE A 99 -4.90 17.74 5.86
CA PHE A 99 -4.34 18.76 6.73
C PHE A 99 -3.23 19.54 6.04
N TYR A 100 -3.09 20.84 6.35
CA TYR A 100 -1.82 21.51 6.09
C TYR A 100 -0.79 21.04 7.13
N TRP A 101 0.48 21.03 6.74
CA TRP A 101 1.56 20.71 7.68
C TRP A 101 1.57 21.64 8.90
N GLN A 102 1.21 22.91 8.73
CA GLN A 102 1.09 23.90 9.80
C GLN A 102 -0.02 23.55 10.80
N ASP A 103 -1.15 23.02 10.32
CA ASP A 103 -2.27 22.63 11.21
C ASP A 103 -1.81 21.53 12.19
N LEU A 104 -0.91 20.65 11.72
CA LEU A 104 -0.40 19.51 12.49
C LEU A 104 0.60 19.91 13.60
N GLU A 105 1.11 21.14 13.61
CA GLU A 105 2.01 21.63 14.68
C GLU A 105 1.34 21.64 16.06
N GLN A 106 0.00 21.67 16.10
CA GLN A 106 -0.81 21.58 17.32
C GLN A 106 -0.74 20.20 17.99
N TRP A 107 -0.31 19.16 17.25
CA TRP A 107 -0.15 17.79 17.74
C TRP A 107 1.28 17.29 17.48
N PRO A 108 2.25 17.68 18.30
CA PRO A 108 3.68 17.42 18.04
C PRO A 108 4.02 15.94 17.92
N TYR A 109 3.36 15.07 18.70
CA TYR A 109 3.61 13.64 18.63
C TYR A 109 3.11 13.06 17.30
N LEU A 110 1.89 13.40 16.88
CA LEU A 110 1.37 13.02 15.55
C LEU A 110 2.22 13.57 14.41
N HIS A 111 2.65 14.83 14.50
CA HIS A 111 3.53 15.43 13.51
C HIS A 111 4.83 14.61 13.35
N GLN A 112 5.47 14.23 14.46
CA GLN A 112 6.64 13.36 14.45
C GLN A 112 6.33 11.97 13.85
N LYS A 113 5.17 11.38 14.20
CA LYS A 113 4.75 10.07 13.68
C LYS A 113 4.45 10.07 12.20
N ILE A 114 3.85 11.14 11.67
CA ILE A 114 3.62 11.31 10.24
C ILE A 114 4.96 11.35 9.50
N GLN A 115 5.93 12.11 9.99
CA GLN A 115 7.28 12.15 9.43
C GLN A 115 7.99 10.79 9.50
N GLU A 116 7.86 10.08 10.62
CA GLU A 116 8.39 8.72 10.76
C GLU A 116 7.77 7.76 9.73
N SER A 117 6.46 7.85 9.53
CA SER A 117 5.74 7.04 8.53
C SER A 117 6.24 7.30 7.11
N PHE A 118 6.46 8.57 6.72
CA PHE A 118 7.04 8.89 5.42
C PHE A 118 8.45 8.30 5.24
N ARG A 119 9.29 8.32 6.30
CA ARG A 119 10.62 7.66 6.25
C ARG A 119 10.50 6.14 6.07
N GLN A 120 9.58 5.49 6.77
CA GLN A 120 9.32 4.05 6.62
C GLN A 120 8.81 3.73 5.22
N GLN A 121 7.90 4.54 4.68
CA GLN A 121 7.40 4.39 3.31
C GLN A 121 8.52 4.51 2.28
N LEU A 122 9.47 5.44 2.47
CA LEU A 122 10.65 5.54 1.60
C LEU A 122 11.49 4.26 1.60
N GLN A 123 11.79 3.71 2.78
CA GLN A 123 12.53 2.45 2.90
C GLN A 123 11.80 1.30 2.19
N ARG A 124 10.48 1.21 2.35
CA ARG A 124 9.66 0.20 1.65
C ARG A 124 9.71 0.39 0.13
N LYS A 125 9.60 1.62 -0.37
CA LYS A 125 9.75 1.93 -1.81
C LYS A 125 11.11 1.48 -2.36
N LEU A 126 12.19 1.58 -1.58
CA LEU A 126 13.49 1.05 -1.98
C LEU A 126 13.50 -0.48 -2.09
N LEU A 127 12.82 -1.20 -1.18
CA LEU A 127 12.63 -2.66 -1.29
C LEU A 127 11.82 -3.04 -2.55
N TRP A 128 10.77 -2.27 -2.85
CA TRP A 128 9.97 -2.43 -4.07
C TRP A 128 10.82 -2.29 -5.33
N LEU A 129 11.69 -1.27 -5.39
CA LEU A 129 12.63 -1.08 -6.49
C LEU A 129 13.62 -2.24 -6.61
N GLY A 130 14.14 -2.74 -5.48
CA GLY A 130 14.99 -3.93 -5.45
C GLY A 130 14.29 -5.18 -6.00
N ASN A 131 13.01 -5.39 -5.67
CA ASN A 131 12.21 -6.49 -6.19
C ASN A 131 12.01 -6.40 -7.71
N LEU A 132 11.78 -5.20 -8.25
CA LEU A 132 11.66 -4.97 -9.70
C LEU A 132 12.92 -5.36 -10.48
N GLY A 133 14.10 -5.27 -9.85
CA GLY A 133 15.37 -5.67 -10.45
C GLY A 133 15.55 -7.18 -10.68
N GLN A 134 14.66 -8.04 -10.18
CA GLN A 134 14.80 -9.48 -10.36
C GLN A 134 14.54 -9.91 -11.81
N ARG A 135 15.42 -10.78 -12.34
CA ARG A 135 15.39 -11.22 -13.75
C ARG A 135 14.12 -11.96 -14.14
N ARG A 136 13.59 -12.83 -13.26
CA ARG A 136 12.45 -13.70 -13.59
C ARG A 136 11.16 -13.10 -13.03
N ALA A 137 10.13 -13.02 -13.87
CA ALA A 137 8.82 -12.49 -13.47
C ALA A 137 8.17 -13.28 -12.32
N ILE A 138 8.43 -14.59 -12.23
CA ILE A 138 7.94 -15.42 -11.11
C ILE A 138 8.56 -15.00 -9.77
N ASP A 139 9.84 -14.62 -9.78
CA ASP A 139 10.54 -14.20 -8.57
C ASP A 139 10.02 -12.80 -8.17
N ARG A 140 9.84 -11.89 -9.15
CA ARG A 140 9.22 -10.57 -8.91
C ARG A 140 7.83 -10.69 -8.29
N LEU A 141 7.01 -11.62 -8.80
CA LEU A 141 5.68 -11.88 -8.25
C LEU A 141 5.75 -12.38 -6.80
N LYS A 142 6.65 -13.33 -6.51
CA LYS A 142 6.83 -13.82 -5.14
C LYS A 142 7.25 -12.71 -4.18
N GLY A 143 8.30 -11.96 -4.54
CA GLY A 143 8.77 -10.86 -3.70
C GLY A 143 7.70 -9.77 -3.56
N PHE A 144 6.91 -9.51 -4.60
CA PHE A 144 5.80 -8.56 -4.53
C PHE A 144 4.72 -9.00 -3.55
N LEU A 145 4.27 -10.26 -3.61
CA LEU A 145 3.29 -10.80 -2.68
C LEU A 145 3.82 -10.88 -1.25
N THR A 146 5.09 -11.25 -1.07
CA THR A 146 5.75 -11.24 0.25
C THR A 146 5.75 -9.84 0.85
N LEU A 147 6.14 -8.82 0.09
CA LEU A 147 6.18 -7.43 0.56
C LEU A 147 4.77 -6.93 0.92
N LEU A 148 3.75 -7.24 0.11
CA LEU A 148 2.37 -6.89 0.46
C LEU A 148 1.88 -7.58 1.74
N ILE A 149 2.19 -8.87 1.92
CA ILE A 149 1.77 -9.60 3.14
C ILE A 149 2.53 -9.12 4.37
N ASP A 150 3.82 -8.81 4.26
CA ASP A 150 4.58 -8.24 5.38
C ASP A 150 4.06 -6.86 5.79
N GLU A 151 3.54 -6.10 4.83
CA GLU A 151 3.03 -4.74 5.06
C GLU A 151 1.57 -4.70 5.51
N TYR A 152 0.72 -5.54 4.92
CA TYR A 152 -0.74 -5.44 5.00
C TYR A 152 -1.44 -6.73 5.40
N GLY A 153 -0.69 -7.82 5.55
CA GLY A 153 -1.24 -9.14 5.81
C GLY A 153 -1.99 -9.19 7.13
N GLN A 154 -3.18 -9.79 7.11
CA GLN A 154 -3.93 -10.14 8.29
C GLN A 154 -3.87 -11.66 8.52
N PRO A 155 -3.84 -12.10 9.79
CA PRO A 155 -3.84 -13.53 10.10
C PRO A 155 -5.20 -14.16 9.77
N CYS A 156 -5.17 -15.39 9.29
CA CYS A 156 -6.31 -16.29 9.14
C CYS A 156 -5.88 -17.73 9.51
N GLU A 157 -6.82 -18.66 9.60
CA GLU A 157 -6.52 -20.06 9.94
C GLU A 157 -5.51 -20.70 8.97
N GLN A 158 -5.56 -20.32 7.70
CA GLN A 158 -4.75 -20.89 6.62
C GLN A 158 -3.37 -20.23 6.49
N GLY A 159 -3.17 -19.02 7.02
CA GLY A 159 -1.94 -18.25 6.85
C GLY A 159 -2.14 -16.74 6.99
N MET A 160 -1.47 -15.97 6.14
CA MET A 160 -1.61 -14.52 6.07
C MET A 160 -2.28 -14.13 4.77
N TYR A 161 -3.32 -13.30 4.82
CA TYR A 161 -4.06 -12.87 3.64
C TYR A 161 -4.10 -11.35 3.50
N LEU A 162 -4.25 -10.87 2.27
CA LEU A 162 -4.52 -9.46 2.00
C LEU A 162 -6.01 -9.18 2.20
N PRO A 163 -6.40 -8.21 3.04
CA PRO A 163 -7.81 -7.98 3.39
C PRO A 163 -8.56 -7.16 2.34
N TRP A 164 -8.02 -7.08 1.12
CA TRP A 164 -8.69 -6.53 -0.06
C TRP A 164 -8.27 -7.28 -1.32
N PRO A 165 -9.15 -7.35 -2.33
CA PRO A 165 -8.84 -8.05 -3.57
C PRO A 165 -7.75 -7.32 -4.34
N LEU A 166 -6.91 -8.10 -5.01
CA LEU A 166 -5.85 -7.59 -5.88
C LEU A 166 -6.05 -8.12 -7.30
N THR A 167 -6.26 -7.22 -8.25
CA THR A 167 -6.51 -7.63 -9.64
C THR A 167 -5.22 -8.06 -10.33
N HIS A 168 -5.33 -8.98 -11.30
CA HIS A 168 -4.17 -9.41 -12.08
C HIS A 168 -3.55 -8.26 -12.90
N ALA A 169 -4.34 -7.23 -13.25
CA ALA A 169 -3.84 -6.04 -13.91
C ALA A 169 -2.97 -5.20 -12.97
N GLN A 170 -3.42 -4.95 -11.73
CA GLN A 170 -2.63 -4.25 -10.71
C GLN A 170 -1.32 -4.97 -10.40
N ILE A 171 -1.36 -6.30 -10.27
CA ILE A 171 -0.14 -7.10 -10.10
C ILE A 171 0.79 -6.92 -11.31
N GLY A 172 0.23 -6.94 -12.52
CA GLY A 172 0.99 -6.78 -13.76
C GLY A 172 1.70 -5.44 -13.84
N ASP A 173 0.99 -4.37 -13.54
CA ASP A 173 1.53 -3.02 -13.44
C ASP A 173 2.66 -2.97 -12.39
N ALA A 174 2.45 -3.56 -11.21
CA ALA A 174 3.42 -3.54 -10.12
C ALA A 174 4.69 -4.37 -10.36
N ILE A 175 4.65 -5.42 -11.17
CA ILE A 175 5.81 -6.30 -11.43
C ILE A 175 6.38 -6.17 -12.85
N GLY A 176 5.86 -5.25 -13.66
CA GLY A 176 6.22 -5.10 -15.07
C GLY A 176 5.91 -6.35 -15.88
N ALA A 177 4.67 -6.86 -15.81
CA ALA A 177 4.19 -8.01 -16.56
C ALA A 177 2.78 -7.79 -17.11
N THR A 178 2.41 -8.52 -18.16
CA THR A 178 1.04 -8.47 -18.67
C THR A 178 0.07 -9.21 -17.76
N ARG A 179 -1.21 -8.81 -17.75
CA ARG A 179 -2.28 -9.53 -17.03
C ARG A 179 -2.29 -11.03 -17.33
N VAL A 180 -2.10 -11.42 -18.59
CA VAL A 180 -2.04 -12.83 -19.03
C VAL A 180 -0.85 -13.56 -18.39
N THR A 181 0.31 -12.91 -18.35
CA THR A 181 1.50 -13.44 -17.68
C THR A 181 1.24 -13.65 -16.20
N VAL A 182 0.64 -12.66 -15.52
CA VAL A 182 0.27 -12.76 -14.10
C VAL A 182 -0.66 -13.92 -13.84
N THR A 183 -1.72 -14.10 -14.63
CA THR A 183 -2.65 -15.24 -14.51
C THR A 183 -1.89 -16.57 -14.53
N ARG A 184 -0.97 -16.75 -15.49
CA ARG A 184 -0.16 -17.97 -15.60
C ARG A 184 0.77 -18.16 -14.40
N LEU A 185 1.43 -17.08 -13.94
CA LEU A 185 2.36 -17.14 -12.81
C LEU A 185 1.64 -17.45 -11.50
N LEU A 186 0.50 -16.80 -11.23
CA LEU A 186 -0.35 -17.11 -10.07
C LEU A 186 -0.85 -18.55 -10.10
N GLY A 187 -1.27 -19.05 -11.26
CA GLY A 187 -1.63 -20.47 -11.42
C GLY A 187 -0.47 -21.41 -11.05
N SER A 188 0.76 -21.10 -11.48
CA SER A 188 1.95 -21.87 -11.10
C SER A 188 2.31 -21.73 -9.62
N LEU A 189 2.07 -20.58 -8.97
CA LEU A 189 2.29 -20.44 -7.53
C LEU A 189 1.26 -21.21 -6.73
N ARG A 190 0.00 -21.22 -7.19
CA ARG A 190 -1.09 -21.99 -6.57
C ARG A 190 -0.84 -23.49 -6.64
N SER A 191 -0.44 -24.00 -7.80
CA SER A 191 -0.11 -25.43 -7.97
C SER A 191 1.08 -25.88 -7.11
N LYS A 192 1.94 -24.95 -6.70
CA LYS A 192 3.09 -25.18 -5.82
C LYS A 192 2.81 -24.89 -4.35
N GLY A 193 1.56 -24.53 -4.00
CA GLY A 193 1.17 -24.20 -2.63
C GLY A 193 1.74 -22.88 -2.09
N PHE A 194 2.31 -22.02 -2.93
CA PHE A 194 2.87 -20.73 -2.48
C PHE A 194 1.78 -19.67 -2.23
N VAL A 195 0.66 -19.76 -2.96
CA VAL A 195 -0.52 -18.90 -2.76
C VAL A 195 -1.79 -19.73 -2.73
N GLN A 196 -2.77 -19.24 -1.99
CA GLN A 196 -4.16 -19.68 -2.03
C GLN A 196 -5.04 -18.46 -2.33
N VAL A 197 -6.23 -18.73 -2.85
CA VAL A 197 -7.26 -17.71 -3.05
C VAL A 197 -8.41 -18.08 -2.13
N LEU A 198 -8.69 -17.21 -1.16
CA LEU A 198 -9.81 -17.35 -0.24
C LEU A 198 -11.09 -16.83 -0.91
N ASP A 199 -12.18 -16.82 -0.14
CA ASP A 199 -13.43 -16.18 -0.56
C ASP A 199 -13.21 -14.73 -1.00
N GLN A 200 -14.09 -14.24 -1.87
CA GLN A 200 -14.01 -12.88 -2.43
C GLN A 200 -12.71 -12.55 -3.19
N ASN A 201 -11.98 -13.59 -3.63
CA ASN A 201 -10.75 -13.47 -4.41
C ASN A 201 -9.59 -12.80 -3.64
N LEU A 202 -9.51 -13.04 -2.33
CA LEU A 202 -8.42 -12.56 -1.49
C LEU A 202 -7.19 -13.48 -1.61
N ILE A 203 -6.02 -12.88 -1.76
CA ILE A 203 -4.76 -13.63 -1.88
C ILE A 203 -4.26 -13.97 -0.47
N CYS A 204 -3.99 -15.25 -0.24
CA CYS A 204 -3.41 -15.77 1.01
C CYS A 204 -2.08 -16.47 0.74
N ILE A 205 -1.09 -16.24 1.60
CA ILE A 205 0.14 -17.04 1.66
C ILE A 205 0.00 -18.04 2.82
N PRO A 206 -0.01 -19.36 2.54
CA PRO A 206 -0.22 -20.37 3.57
C PRO A 206 0.89 -20.44 4.63
N ASN A 207 0.51 -20.91 5.82
CA ASN A 207 1.45 -21.23 6.88
C ASN A 207 2.51 -22.25 6.40
N GLY A 208 3.78 -22.02 6.75
CA GLY A 208 4.89 -22.90 6.38
C GLY A 208 5.59 -22.58 5.05
N VAL A 209 5.07 -21.63 4.27
CA VAL A 209 5.78 -21.10 3.09
C VAL A 209 6.91 -20.19 3.56
N LYS A 210 8.16 -20.52 3.23
CA LYS A 210 9.31 -19.64 3.52
C LYS A 210 9.24 -18.39 2.64
N LEU A 211 9.02 -17.23 3.28
CA LEU A 211 8.92 -15.92 2.64
C LEU A 211 10.26 -15.29 2.25
N GLN A 212 11.40 -15.93 2.52
CA GLN A 212 12.71 -15.32 2.27
C GLN A 212 13.08 -15.26 0.77
N PRO A 213 13.72 -14.18 0.30
CA PRO A 213 14.50 -14.25 -0.92
C PRO A 213 15.70 -15.15 -0.62
N THR A 214 15.85 -16.29 -1.30
CA THR A 214 17.14 -16.98 -1.31
C THR A 214 18.18 -15.99 -1.83
N PRO A 215 19.18 -15.56 -1.02
CA PRO A 215 20.35 -14.95 -1.61
C PRO A 215 20.95 -16.02 -2.51
N LYS A 216 21.06 -15.75 -3.81
CA LYS A 216 21.96 -16.53 -4.64
C LYS A 216 23.31 -16.43 -3.94
N LYS A 217 23.89 -17.57 -3.54
CA LYS A 217 25.29 -17.65 -3.13
C LYS A 217 26.09 -16.78 -4.09
N ALA A 218 26.76 -15.75 -3.57
CA ALA A 218 27.78 -15.07 -4.33
C ALA A 218 28.70 -16.17 -4.85
N ALA A 219 28.84 -16.26 -6.18
CA ALA A 219 29.84 -17.12 -6.77
C ALA A 219 31.18 -16.60 -6.22
N SER A 220 31.82 -17.40 -5.39
CA SER A 220 33.21 -17.21 -4.99
C SER A 220 34.05 -17.25 -6.26
N ALA A 221 34.62 -16.10 -6.63
CA ALA A 221 35.76 -15.98 -7.52
C ALA A 221 36.95 -15.54 -6.67
#